data_AF-H2XLF6-F1
#
_entry.id   AF-H2XLF6-F1
#
_cell.length_a   1.000
_cell.length_b   1.000
_cell.length_c   1.000
_cell.angle_alpha   90.00
_cell.angle_beta   90.00
_cell.angle_gamma   90.00
#
_symmetry.space_group_name_H-M   'P 1'
#
loop_
_entity.id
_entity.type
_entity.pdbx_description
1 polymer ?
#
loop_
_entity_poly.entity_id
_entity_poly.type
_entity_poly.pdbx_seq_one_letter_code
_entity_poly.pdbx_strand_id
1 'polypeptide(L)'
;MGALSKGLFGRHFDWLVKLINQTLSTKLPRSFFIGVLDIAGFEIFDSNSFEQLCINFTNEKLQQFFNHHMFVLEQEEYKKEGIDWVFIDFGMDLAACIELIEKPLGIMSILEEECMFPKASDDTFKDKLYQNHLGKSKAFGKPVKKTKYEAHFELYHYAGT
;
A
#
# COMPACT_ATOMS: atom_id res chain seq x y z
N MET A 1 -29.25 -2.53 7.55
CA MET A 1 -29.12 -1.20 8.18
C MET A 1 -27.69 -0.68 8.16
N GLY A 2 -26.69 -1.41 8.69
CA GLY A 2 -25.30 -0.92 8.78
C GLY A 2 -24.63 -0.54 7.44
N ALA A 3 -24.74 -1.37 6.39
CA ALA A 3 -24.12 -1.07 5.09
C ALA A 3 -24.69 0.20 4.43
N LEU A 4 -26.01 0.41 4.52
CA LEU A 4 -26.66 1.60 3.99
C LEU A 4 -26.22 2.87 4.74
N SER A 5 -26.16 2.81 6.08
CA SER A 5 -25.69 3.92 6.90
C SER A 5 -24.23 4.28 6.59
N LYS A 6 -23.34 3.28 6.48
CA LYS A 6 -21.94 3.48 6.06
C LYS A 6 -21.85 4.11 4.66
N GLY A 7 -22.63 3.60 3.70
CA GLY A 7 -22.64 4.10 2.34
C GLY A 7 -23.21 5.52 2.19
N LEU A 8 -24.16 5.91 3.05
CA LEU A 8 -24.70 7.27 3.08
C LEU A 8 -23.71 8.24 3.74
N PHE A 9 -23.11 7.84 4.86
CA PHE A 9 -22.10 8.64 5.54
C PHE A 9 -20.88 8.90 4.66
N GLY A 10 -20.34 7.87 4.01
CA GLY A 10 -19.20 8.02 3.08
C GLY A 10 -19.49 9.00 1.96
N ARG A 11 -20.65 8.88 1.29
CA ARG A 11 -21.07 9.83 0.24
C ARG A 11 -21.27 11.25 0.76
N HIS A 12 -21.77 11.39 1.99
CA HIS A 12 -21.94 12.70 2.61
C HIS A 12 -20.59 13.37 2.92
N PHE A 13 -19.63 12.60 3.43
CA PHE A 13 -18.27 13.07 3.68
C PHE A 13 -17.58 13.51 2.38
N ASP A 14 -17.65 12.70 1.32
CA ASP A 14 -17.10 13.06 0.00
C ASP A 14 -17.72 14.35 -0.57
N TRP A 15 -19.03 14.52 -0.37
CA TRP A 15 -19.73 15.74 -0.78
C TRP A 15 -19.23 16.96 0.00
N LEU A 16 -19.02 16.83 1.31
CA LEU A 16 -18.49 17.91 2.15
C LEU A 16 -17.08 18.33 1.70
N VAL A 17 -16.19 17.37 1.44
CA VAL A 17 -14.83 17.64 0.92
C VAL A 17 -14.90 18.38 -0.42
N LYS A 18 -15.77 17.94 -1.33
CA LYS A 18 -15.97 18.62 -2.62
C LYS A 18 -16.48 20.05 -2.45
N LEU A 19 -17.42 20.27 -1.53
CA LEU A 19 -17.95 21.60 -1.24
C LEU A 19 -16.86 22.53 -0.70
N ILE A 20 -16.07 22.08 0.28
CA ILE A 20 -14.93 22.84 0.83
C ILE A 20 -13.93 23.18 -0.28
N ASN A 21 -13.56 22.21 -1.14
CA ASN A 21 -12.64 22.44 -2.25
C ASN A 21 -13.18 23.45 -3.28
N GLN A 22 -14.48 23.44 -3.56
CA GLN A 22 -15.11 24.42 -4.43
C GLN A 22 -15.06 25.83 -3.84
N THR A 23 -15.30 25.96 -2.53
CA THR A 23 -15.24 27.24 -1.82
C THR A 23 -13.81 27.80 -1.73
N LEU A 24 -12.81 26.94 -1.54
CA LEU A 24 -11.39 27.32 -1.47
C LEU A 24 -10.75 27.54 -2.85
N SER A 25 -11.43 27.15 -3.93
CA SER A 25 -10.93 27.31 -5.29
C SER A 25 -10.94 28.78 -5.73
N THR A 26 -9.81 29.27 -6.21
CA THR A 26 -9.64 30.65 -6.70
C THR A 26 -9.20 30.63 -8.15
N LYS A 27 -9.66 31.58 -8.98
CA LYS A 27 -9.24 31.70 -10.40
C LYS A 27 -7.82 32.26 -10.62
N LEU A 28 -7.11 32.57 -9.54
CA LEU A 28 -5.74 33.09 -9.62
C LEU A 28 -4.78 32.01 -10.16
N PRO A 29 -3.81 32.39 -11.00
CA PRO A 29 -2.77 31.45 -11.46
C PRO A 29 -1.93 30.97 -10.26
N ARG A 30 -1.58 29.68 -10.26
CA ARG A 30 -0.77 29.04 -9.23
C ARG A 30 0.42 28.36 -9.89
N SER A 31 1.64 28.66 -9.42
CA SER A 31 2.87 28.06 -9.95
C SER A 31 3.43 26.95 -9.06
N PHE A 32 3.14 26.99 -7.76
CA PHE A 32 3.65 26.05 -6.76
C PHE A 32 2.57 25.75 -5.71
N PHE A 33 2.74 24.64 -4.99
CA PHE A 33 1.92 24.29 -3.84
C PHE A 33 2.78 23.63 -2.75
N ILE A 34 2.28 23.66 -1.51
CA ILE A 34 2.83 22.90 -0.39
C ILE A 34 1.79 21.83 -0.05
N GLY A 35 2.19 20.56 -0.20
CA GLY A 35 1.38 19.42 0.20
C GLY A 35 1.67 19.07 1.66
N VAL A 36 0.62 18.92 2.47
CA VAL A 36 0.73 18.40 3.84
C VAL A 36 -0.02 17.06 3.85
N LEU A 37 0.69 15.99 4.19
CA LEU A 37 0.14 14.64 4.28
C LEU A 37 0.06 14.23 5.75
N ASP A 38 -1.13 13.85 6.19
CA ASP A 38 -1.39 13.30 7.53
C ASP A 38 -2.24 12.04 7.38
N ILE A 39 -1.60 10.88 7.57
CA ILE A 39 -2.20 9.56 7.43
C ILE A 39 -1.71 8.64 8.55
N ALA A 40 -2.40 7.52 8.76
CA ALA A 40 -1.93 6.47 9.67
C ALA A 40 -0.59 5.88 9.18
N GLY A 41 0.33 5.67 10.13
CA GLY A 41 1.61 5.01 9.88
C GLY A 41 1.47 3.49 9.72
N PHE A 42 2.59 2.81 9.53
CA PHE A 42 2.64 1.35 9.49
C PHE A 42 2.32 0.77 10.88
N GLU A 43 1.32 -0.10 10.97
CA GLU A 43 0.89 -0.74 12.21
C GLU A 43 0.73 -2.26 12.01
N ILE A 44 1.04 -3.01 13.06
CA ILE A 44 0.88 -4.47 13.11
C ILE A 44 0.00 -4.78 14.32
N PHE A 45 -1.23 -5.21 14.07
CA PHE A 45 -2.18 -5.60 15.11
C PHE A 45 -2.25 -7.12 15.26
N ASP A 46 -2.92 -7.58 16.32
CA ASP A 46 -3.24 -9.01 16.51
C ASP A 46 -4.15 -9.58 15.42
N SER A 47 -4.91 -8.72 14.73
CA SER A 47 -5.80 -9.05 13.62
C SER A 47 -5.70 -7.98 12.53
N ASN A 48 -5.02 -8.32 11.44
CA ASN A 48 -4.86 -7.43 10.28
C ASN A 48 -5.82 -7.85 9.17
N SER A 49 -6.77 -6.96 8.84
CA SER A 49 -7.77 -7.14 7.78
C SER A 49 -7.40 -6.34 6.52
N PHE A 50 -8.28 -6.34 5.52
CA PHE A 50 -8.16 -5.58 4.29
C PHE A 50 -7.83 -4.09 4.50
N GLU A 51 -8.41 -3.47 5.53
CA GLU A 51 -8.14 -2.07 5.88
C GLU A 51 -6.67 -1.87 6.23
N GLN A 52 -6.07 -2.78 7.00
CA GLN A 52 -4.66 -2.70 7.37
C GLN A 52 -3.75 -2.98 6.17
N LEU A 53 -4.15 -3.88 5.27
CA LEU A 53 -3.44 -4.08 4.00
C LEU A 53 -3.37 -2.77 3.20
N CYS A 54 -4.47 -2.02 3.11
CA CYS A 54 -4.49 -0.72 2.43
C CYS A 54 -3.57 0.32 3.09
N ILE A 55 -3.56 0.38 4.43
CA ILE A 55 -2.69 1.29 5.19
C ILE A 55 -1.22 0.92 4.99
N ASN A 56 -0.88 -0.35 5.17
CA ASN A 56 0.49 -0.83 5.04
C ASN A 56 1.01 -0.70 3.60
N PHE A 57 0.18 -0.96 2.60
CA PHE A 57 0.52 -0.72 1.19
C PHE A 57 0.81 0.76 0.91
N THR A 58 0.01 1.67 1.46
CA THR A 58 0.25 3.11 1.34
C THR A 58 1.58 3.50 1.96
N ASN A 59 1.89 2.98 3.15
CA ASN A 59 3.16 3.22 3.82
C ASN A 59 4.36 2.62 3.07
N GLU A 60 4.21 1.44 2.46
CA GLU A 60 5.25 0.82 1.60
C GLU A 60 5.63 1.77 0.45
N LYS A 61 4.64 2.37 -0.21
CA LYS A 61 4.86 3.35 -1.28
C LYS A 61 5.49 4.65 -0.79
N LEU A 62 5.05 5.17 0.35
CA LEU A 62 5.64 6.37 0.94
C LEU A 62 7.09 6.11 1.35
N GLN A 63 7.39 4.93 1.88
CA GLN A 63 8.75 4.54 2.20
C GLN A 63 9.61 4.39 0.94
N GLN A 64 9.08 3.79 -0.14
CA GLN A 64 9.79 3.73 -1.43
C GLN A 64 10.06 5.14 -1.97
N PHE A 65 9.09 6.05 -1.89
CA PHE A 65 9.26 7.44 -2.29
C PHE A 65 10.33 8.15 -1.46
N PHE A 66 10.31 7.98 -0.13
CA PHE A 66 11.32 8.53 0.78
C PHE A 66 12.71 7.99 0.45
N ASN A 67 12.86 6.66 0.30
CA ASN A 67 14.12 6.03 -0.06
C ASN A 67 14.64 6.61 -1.38
N HIS A 68 13.81 6.63 -2.42
CA HIS A 68 14.23 7.19 -3.71
C HIS A 68 14.68 8.66 -3.58
N HIS A 69 13.91 9.49 -2.88
CA HIS A 69 14.23 10.91 -2.74
C HIS A 69 15.52 11.14 -1.94
N MET A 70 15.65 10.51 -0.76
CA MET A 70 16.82 10.67 0.09
C MET A 70 18.09 10.15 -0.59
N PHE A 71 18.04 8.95 -1.18
CA PHE A 71 19.23 8.30 -1.72
C PHE A 71 19.66 8.86 -3.08
N VAL A 72 18.76 9.36 -3.91
CA VAL A 72 19.16 10.04 -5.16
C VAL A 72 19.92 11.32 -4.83
N LEU A 73 19.42 12.12 -3.88
CA LEU A 73 20.07 13.36 -3.46
C LEU A 73 21.44 13.10 -2.82
N GLU A 74 21.56 12.11 -1.94
CA GLU A 74 22.84 11.75 -1.32
C GLU A 74 23.86 11.26 -2.36
N GLN A 75 23.44 10.45 -3.33
CA GLN A 75 24.34 9.94 -4.37
C GLN A 75 24.81 11.03 -5.34
N GLU A 76 23.95 12.00 -5.66
CA GLU A 76 24.35 13.18 -6.42
C GLU A 76 25.44 13.99 -5.68
N GLU A 77 25.33 14.11 -4.35
CA GLU A 77 26.34 14.80 -3.55
C GLU A 77 27.65 14.00 -3.45
N TYR A 78 27.61 12.68 -3.22
CA TYR A 78 28.82 11.84 -3.22
C TYR A 78 29.58 11.93 -4.55
N LYS A 79 28.85 11.93 -5.67
CA LYS A 79 29.44 12.10 -7.00
C LYS A 79 30.07 13.48 -7.18
N LYS A 80 29.45 14.52 -6.63
CA LYS A 80 29.95 15.90 -6.68
C LYS A 80 31.20 16.09 -5.82
N GLU A 81 31.30 15.39 -4.71
CA GLU A 81 32.48 15.40 -3.83
C GLU A 81 33.60 14.44 -4.28
N GLY A 82 33.34 13.59 -5.29
CA GLY A 82 34.33 12.62 -5.79
C GLY A 82 34.59 11.45 -4.84
N ILE A 83 33.61 11.13 -3.97
CA ILE A 83 33.68 10.00 -3.05
C ILE A 83 33.39 8.72 -3.82
N ASP A 84 34.29 7.74 -3.73
CA ASP A 84 34.09 6.42 -4.33
C ASP A 84 33.03 5.66 -3.52
N TRP A 85 31.81 5.63 -4.07
CA TRP A 85 30.64 5.02 -3.44
C TRP A 85 30.01 3.99 -4.38
N VAL A 86 29.70 2.81 -3.84
CA VAL A 86 29.02 1.75 -4.59
C VAL A 86 27.54 2.08 -4.70
N PHE A 87 27.01 2.14 -5.92
CA PHE A 87 25.60 2.39 -6.16
C PHE A 87 24.75 1.27 -5.54
N ILE A 88 23.85 1.64 -4.62
CA ILE A 88 22.88 0.72 -4.02
C ILE A 88 21.49 1.24 -4.37
N ASP A 89 20.71 0.41 -5.06
CA ASP A 89 19.32 0.73 -5.39
C ASP A 89 18.40 0.31 -4.24
N PHE A 90 18.23 1.21 -3.27
CA PHE A 90 17.34 1.03 -2.13
C PHE A 90 15.84 1.09 -2.49
N GLY A 91 15.49 1.47 -3.73
CA GLY A 91 14.11 1.46 -4.22
C GLY A 91 13.65 0.05 -4.63
N MET A 92 14.60 -0.82 -4.99
CA MET A 92 14.33 -2.20 -5.38
C MET A 92 13.92 -3.11 -4.22
N ASP A 93 14.36 -2.83 -2.99
CA ASP A 93 14.05 -3.67 -1.83
C ASP A 93 12.55 -3.67 -1.49
N LEU A 94 11.87 -2.52 -1.64
CA LEU A 94 10.42 -2.41 -1.43
C LEU A 94 9.60 -2.75 -2.68
N ALA A 95 10.21 -2.71 -3.87
CA ALA A 95 9.52 -2.94 -5.13
C ALA A 95 8.85 -4.32 -5.16
N ALA A 96 9.49 -5.35 -4.61
CA ALA A 96 8.93 -6.71 -4.61
C ALA A 96 7.60 -6.81 -3.83
N CYS A 97 7.47 -6.09 -2.70
CA CYS A 97 6.23 -6.07 -1.91
C CYS A 97 5.14 -5.23 -2.59
N ILE A 98 5.51 -4.05 -3.09
CA ILE A 98 4.59 -3.17 -3.83
C ILE A 98 4.03 -3.88 -5.06
N GLU A 99 4.90 -4.51 -5.84
CA GLU A 99 4.52 -5.22 -7.05
C GLU A 99 3.61 -6.42 -6.76
N LEU A 100 3.90 -7.17 -5.70
CA LEU A 100 3.02 -8.25 -5.24
C LEU A 100 1.60 -7.75 -4.96
N ILE A 101 1.44 -6.54 -4.43
CA ILE A 101 0.12 -6.00 -4.06
C ILE A 101 -0.60 -5.41 -5.29
N GLU A 102 0.08 -4.65 -6.14
CA GLU A 102 -0.57 -3.79 -7.14
C GLU A 102 -0.49 -4.25 -8.60
N LYS A 103 0.50 -5.07 -8.96
CA LYS A 103 0.69 -5.45 -10.37
C LYS A 103 -0.44 -6.38 -10.83
N PRO A 104 -0.64 -6.54 -12.15
CA PRO A 104 -1.54 -7.56 -12.67
C PRO A 104 -1.22 -8.94 -12.07
N LEU A 105 -2.24 -9.69 -11.69
CA LEU A 105 -2.12 -10.95 -10.94
C LEU A 105 -1.51 -10.81 -9.53
N GLY A 106 -1.37 -9.59 -9.02
CA GLY A 106 -1.08 -9.31 -7.61
C GLY A 106 -2.31 -9.42 -6.72
N ILE A 107 -2.13 -9.17 -5.42
CA ILE A 107 -3.17 -9.38 -4.40
C ILE A 107 -4.45 -8.58 -4.70
N MET A 108 -4.33 -7.28 -5.01
CA MET A 108 -5.51 -6.45 -5.30
C MET A 108 -6.19 -6.88 -6.61
N SER A 109 -5.41 -7.22 -7.63
CA SER A 109 -5.93 -7.70 -8.91
C SER A 109 -6.71 -9.02 -8.76
N ILE A 110 -6.18 -9.95 -7.96
CA ILE A 110 -6.86 -11.24 -7.68
C ILE A 110 -8.13 -11.00 -6.84
N LEU A 111 -8.08 -10.08 -5.87
CA LEU A 111 -9.24 -9.73 -5.04
C LEU A 111 -10.36 -9.14 -5.89
N GLU A 112 -10.03 -8.18 -6.76
CA GLU A 112 -11.00 -7.56 -7.68
C GLU A 112 -11.65 -8.59 -8.60
N GLU A 113 -10.84 -9.51 -9.15
CA GLU A 113 -11.34 -10.59 -10.01
C GLU A 113 -12.31 -11.50 -9.24
N GLU A 114 -11.93 -12.02 -8.08
CA GLU A 114 -12.78 -12.94 -7.30
C GLU A 114 -14.06 -12.26 -6.81
N CYS A 115 -14.02 -10.97 -6.46
CA CYS A 115 -15.21 -10.21 -6.05
C CYS A 115 -16.27 -10.08 -7.16
N MET A 116 -15.89 -10.25 -8.43
CA MET A 116 -16.79 -10.19 -9.57
C MET A 116 -17.42 -11.55 -9.91
N PHE A 117 -16.87 -12.65 -9.41
CA PHE A 117 -17.35 -14.00 -9.67
C PHE A 117 -18.40 -14.44 -8.63
N PRO A 118 -19.67 -14.69 -9.00
CA PRO A 118 -20.73 -14.98 -8.03
C PRO A 118 -20.55 -16.27 -7.20
N LYS A 119 -19.64 -17.15 -7.61
CA LYS A 119 -19.32 -18.43 -6.94
C LYS A 119 -18.00 -18.41 -6.19
N ALA A 120 -17.27 -17.28 -6.21
CA ALA A 120 -16.06 -17.13 -5.44
C ALA A 120 -16.38 -17.12 -3.93
N SER A 121 -15.39 -17.51 -3.13
CA SER A 121 -15.44 -17.46 -1.67
C SER A 121 -14.08 -17.05 -1.13
N ASP A 122 -14.01 -16.78 0.18
CA ASP A 122 -12.75 -16.48 0.86
C ASP A 122 -11.70 -17.60 0.64
N ASP A 123 -12.16 -18.85 0.56
CA ASP A 123 -11.30 -20.00 0.27
C ASP A 123 -10.78 -20.00 -1.18
N THR A 124 -11.62 -19.69 -2.17
CA THR A 124 -11.14 -19.63 -3.57
C THR A 124 -10.15 -18.49 -3.75
N PHE A 125 -10.39 -17.34 -3.11
CA PHE A 125 -9.46 -16.21 -3.08
C PHE A 125 -8.12 -16.61 -2.46
N LYS A 126 -8.14 -17.20 -1.27
CA LYS A 126 -6.95 -17.71 -0.58
C LYS A 126 -6.17 -18.70 -1.45
N ASP A 127 -6.85 -19.71 -2.02
CA ASP A 127 -6.20 -20.73 -2.84
C ASP A 127 -5.53 -20.10 -4.08
N LYS A 128 -6.18 -19.12 -4.71
CA LYS A 128 -5.65 -18.40 -5.87
C LYS A 128 -4.41 -17.58 -5.51
N LEU A 129 -4.40 -16.90 -4.36
CA LEU A 129 -3.20 -16.22 -3.86
C LEU A 129 -2.03 -17.20 -3.67
N TYR A 130 -2.29 -18.34 -3.02
CA TYR A 130 -1.26 -19.36 -2.77
C TYR A 130 -0.70 -19.94 -4.07
N GLN A 131 -1.55 -20.25 -5.05
CA GLN A 131 -1.12 -20.78 -6.35
C GLN A 131 -0.26 -19.79 -7.15
N ASN A 132 -0.56 -18.49 -7.05
CA ASN A 132 0.14 -17.45 -7.80
C ASN A 132 1.43 -16.99 -7.12
N HIS A 133 1.50 -16.98 -5.78
CA HIS A 133 2.59 -16.30 -5.07
C HIS A 133 3.43 -17.19 -4.15
N LEU A 134 2.91 -18.29 -3.60
CA LEU A 134 3.68 -19.11 -2.68
C LEU A 134 4.87 -19.76 -3.39
N GLY A 135 6.08 -19.47 -2.89
CA GLY A 135 7.35 -19.94 -3.48
C GLY A 135 7.77 -19.22 -4.77
N LYS A 136 6.97 -18.27 -5.26
CA LYS A 136 7.24 -17.46 -6.46
C LYS A 136 7.54 -16.00 -6.09
N SER A 137 6.76 -15.43 -5.18
CA SER A 137 6.92 -14.07 -4.69
C SER A 137 7.64 -14.10 -3.34
N LYS A 138 8.82 -13.48 -3.26
CA LYS A 138 9.61 -13.42 -2.01
C LYS A 138 8.87 -12.74 -0.86
N ALA A 139 7.99 -11.79 -1.19
CA ALA A 139 7.19 -11.03 -0.23
C ALA A 139 5.92 -11.75 0.25
N PHE A 140 5.66 -13.00 -0.17
CA PHE A 140 4.46 -13.77 0.21
C PHE A 140 4.83 -15.04 1.00
N GLY A 141 4.22 -15.23 2.16
CA GLY A 141 4.52 -16.32 3.09
C GLY A 141 3.28 -17.01 3.65
N LYS A 142 3.51 -18.16 4.30
CA LYS A 142 2.50 -18.82 5.13
C LYS A 142 2.52 -18.21 6.53
N PRO A 143 1.37 -18.12 7.23
CA PRO A 143 1.32 -17.70 8.62
C PRO A 143 2.20 -18.59 9.49
N VAL A 144 3.19 -18.00 10.16
CA VAL A 144 4.13 -18.69 11.06
C VAL A 144 3.69 -18.51 12.52
N LYS A 145 3.15 -17.35 12.87
CA LYS A 145 2.73 -17.04 14.25
C LYS A 145 1.30 -17.52 14.50
N LYS A 146 1.10 -18.29 15.57
CA LYS A 146 -0.24 -18.57 16.10
C LYS A 146 -0.74 -17.36 16.88
N THR A 147 -1.44 -16.47 16.19
CA THR A 147 -2.14 -15.33 16.79
C THR A 147 -3.48 -15.74 17.37
N LYS A 148 -4.07 -14.85 18.20
CA LYS A 148 -5.43 -15.05 18.76
C LYS A 148 -6.49 -15.19 17.66
N TYR A 149 -6.27 -14.52 16.54
CA TYR A 149 -7.09 -14.57 15.33
C TYR A 149 -6.39 -15.39 14.25
N GLU A 150 -7.15 -16.12 13.44
CA GLU A 150 -6.60 -16.91 12.35
C GLU A 150 -6.13 -15.99 11.22
N ALA A 151 -4.85 -16.09 10.86
CA ALA A 151 -4.27 -15.41 9.70
C ALA A 151 -4.24 -16.37 8.50
N HIS A 152 -4.48 -15.86 7.30
CA HIS A 152 -4.59 -16.67 6.08
C HIS A 152 -3.30 -16.68 5.23
N PHE A 153 -2.51 -15.61 5.27
CA PHE A 153 -1.20 -15.48 4.63
C PHE A 153 -0.37 -14.43 5.38
N GLU A 154 0.94 -14.37 5.10
CA GLU A 154 1.85 -13.34 5.60
C GLU A 154 2.45 -12.55 4.44
N LEU A 155 2.70 -11.26 4.67
CA LEU A 155 3.43 -10.38 3.76
C LEU A 155 4.70 -9.87 4.42
N TYR A 156 5.80 -9.92 3.68
CA TYR A 156 7.08 -9.38 4.14
C TYR A 156 7.19 -7.92 3.69
N HIS A 157 6.82 -7.00 4.58
CA HIS A 157 6.93 -5.55 4.40
C HIS A 157 8.28 -5.02 4.88
N TYR A 158 8.66 -3.81 4.47
CA TYR A 158 9.88 -3.15 4.97
C TYR A 158 9.90 -3.02 6.51
N ALA A 159 8.73 -2.89 7.14
CA ALA A 159 8.57 -2.67 8.57
C ALA A 159 8.32 -3.96 9.38
N GLY A 160 8.28 -5.14 8.73
CA GLY A 160 8.13 -6.42 9.41
C GLY A 160 7.16 -7.41 8.74
N THR A 161 6.79 -8.44 9.51
CA THR A 161 5.90 -9.55 9.12
C THR A 161 4.87 -9.83 10.21
#